data_AF-A0AAV8CDP0-F1
#
_entry.id   AF-A0AAV8CDP0-F1
#
_cell.length_a   1.000
_cell.length_b   1.000
_cell.length_c   1.000
_cell.angle_alpha   90.00
_cell.angle_beta   90.00
_cell.angle_gamma   90.00
#
_symmetry.space_group_name_H-M   'P 1'
#
loop_
_entity.id
_entity.type
_entity.pdbx_description
1 polymer ?
#
loop_
_entity_poly.entity_id
_entity_poly.type
_entity_poly.pdbx_seq_one_letter_code
_entity_poly.pdbx_strand_id
1 'polypeptide(L)'
;MANRDRVRFNVGGQLFETTSTTLANAGRESMLGALLDESWNPGQPEYFIDRNPACFSTLLDLLRTGALHIPSNVPEKLLYREALYYGLLDHVRGAKWGPFDGNTLRLADSVPGRAPGDGTAIRGAPDGGCCVAHGSVVHVYNWMLEERRPISLDYQQVNDVGYIDANSIVITARERLGKGDGGMAVFSAATGELRHRFRVEHGRQPKSFTAGALSLAGLDDHRIFSSCKGRLNVASCS
;
A
#
# COMPACT_ATOMS: atom_id res chain seq x y z
N MET A 1 -2.17 -5.29 -46.85
CA MET A 1 -1.31 -4.63 -45.85
C MET A 1 -1.83 -5.04 -44.49
N ALA A 2 -1.05 -5.80 -43.72
CA ALA A 2 -1.51 -6.37 -42.46
C ALA A 2 -1.77 -5.26 -41.42
N ASN A 3 -2.92 -5.34 -40.78
CA ASN A 3 -3.43 -4.43 -39.78
C ASN A 3 -2.60 -4.52 -38.48
N ARG A 4 -1.42 -3.88 -38.47
CA ARG A 4 -0.49 -3.85 -37.30
C ARG A 4 -0.99 -2.97 -36.15
N ASP A 5 -2.10 -2.25 -36.34
CA ASP A 5 -2.62 -1.32 -35.34
C ASP A 5 -3.59 -1.97 -34.36
N ARG A 6 -3.99 -3.24 -34.59
CA ARG A 6 -4.95 -3.95 -33.74
C ARG A 6 -4.31 -5.13 -33.02
N VAL A 7 -4.62 -5.23 -31.73
CA VAL A 7 -4.16 -6.28 -30.82
C VAL A 7 -5.38 -7.04 -30.31
N ARG A 8 -5.28 -8.36 -30.24
CA ARG A 8 -6.34 -9.25 -29.74
C ARG A 8 -5.95 -9.87 -28.41
N PHE A 9 -6.90 -9.88 -27.49
CA PHE A 9 -6.81 -10.53 -26.19
C PHE A 9 -7.92 -11.54 -26.05
N ASN A 10 -7.61 -12.70 -25.51
CA ASN A 10 -8.58 -13.67 -25.04
C ASN A 10 -8.53 -13.69 -23.52
N VAL A 11 -9.48 -13.01 -22.88
CA VAL A 11 -9.53 -12.86 -21.42
C VAL A 11 -10.58 -13.80 -20.87
N GLY A 12 -10.16 -14.85 -20.16
CA GLY A 12 -11.07 -15.84 -19.57
C GLY A 12 -12.00 -16.50 -20.59
N GLY A 13 -11.58 -16.63 -21.87
CA GLY A 13 -12.39 -17.18 -22.96
C GLY A 13 -13.15 -16.15 -23.80
N GLN A 14 -13.16 -14.87 -23.40
CA GLN A 14 -13.80 -13.80 -24.17
C GLN A 14 -12.77 -13.03 -25.01
N LEU A 15 -13.07 -12.89 -26.30
CA LEU A 15 -12.21 -12.15 -27.24
C LEU A 15 -12.45 -10.64 -27.16
N PHE A 16 -11.37 -9.90 -27.04
CA PHE A 16 -11.31 -8.44 -27.10
C PHE A 16 -10.34 -8.03 -28.21
N GLU A 17 -10.71 -6.99 -28.95
CA GLU A 17 -9.85 -6.38 -29.95
C GLU A 17 -9.73 -4.88 -29.65
N THR A 18 -8.50 -4.37 -29.63
CA THR A 18 -8.21 -2.98 -29.33
C THR A 18 -7.03 -2.49 -30.17
N THR A 19 -6.66 -1.21 -30.05
CA THR A 19 -5.53 -0.62 -30.76
C THR A 19 -4.28 -0.51 -29.91
N SER A 20 -3.11 -0.52 -30.53
CA SER A 20 -1.84 -0.24 -29.86
C SER A 20 -1.84 1.14 -29.19
N THR A 21 -2.54 2.12 -29.76
CA THR A 21 -2.72 3.45 -29.16
C THR A 21 -3.52 3.43 -27.86
N THR A 22 -4.56 2.61 -27.77
CA THR A 22 -5.34 2.44 -26.53
C THR A 22 -4.50 1.79 -25.45
N LEU A 23 -3.70 0.78 -25.82
CA LEU A 23 -2.81 0.10 -24.89
C LEU A 23 -1.67 1.00 -24.42
N ALA A 24 -1.18 1.92 -25.26
CA ALA A 24 -0.17 2.90 -24.86
C ALA A 24 -0.66 3.82 -23.72
N ASN A 25 -1.98 4.06 -23.62
CA ASN A 25 -2.56 4.82 -22.51
C ASN A 25 -2.42 4.11 -21.16
N ALA A 26 -2.17 2.79 -21.13
CA ALA A 26 -1.92 2.05 -19.89
C ALA A 26 -0.58 2.44 -19.23
N GLY A 27 0.34 3.06 -19.98
CA GLY A 27 1.70 3.36 -19.54
C GLY A 27 2.64 2.15 -19.66
N ARG A 28 3.93 2.43 -19.86
CA ARG A 28 4.96 1.39 -20.11
C ARG A 28 5.21 0.46 -18.92
N GLU A 29 5.00 0.96 -17.72
CA GLU A 29 5.16 0.20 -16.47
C GLU A 29 3.98 -0.75 -16.20
N SER A 30 2.89 -0.65 -16.97
CA SER A 30 1.75 -1.55 -16.84
C SER A 30 2.02 -2.88 -17.54
N MET A 31 1.31 -3.93 -17.11
CA MET A 31 1.38 -5.24 -17.76
C MET A 31 0.98 -5.15 -19.25
N LEU A 32 -0.04 -4.34 -19.56
CA LEU A 32 -0.50 -4.13 -20.93
C LEU A 32 0.52 -3.35 -21.79
N GLY A 33 1.24 -2.41 -21.18
CA GLY A 33 2.33 -1.69 -21.84
C GLY A 33 3.52 -2.60 -22.17
N ALA A 34 3.88 -3.51 -21.25
CA ALA A 34 4.93 -4.50 -21.49
C ALA A 34 4.59 -5.46 -22.65
N LEU A 35 3.30 -5.74 -22.88
CA LEU A 35 2.85 -6.57 -24.01
C LEU A 35 3.00 -5.89 -25.38
N LEU A 36 3.17 -4.56 -25.42
CA LEU A 36 3.46 -3.82 -26.66
C LEU A 36 4.95 -3.81 -27.01
N ASP A 37 5.83 -4.27 -26.11
CA ASP A 37 7.25 -4.34 -26.39
C ASP A 37 7.54 -5.53 -27.32
N GLU A 38 7.84 -5.22 -28.58
CA GLU A 38 8.17 -6.19 -29.63
C GLU A 38 9.35 -7.11 -29.25
N SER A 39 10.20 -6.69 -28.30
CA SER A 39 11.29 -7.52 -27.79
C SER A 39 10.79 -8.71 -26.95
N TRP A 40 9.60 -8.59 -26.36
CA TRP A 40 8.99 -9.62 -25.52
C TRP A 40 8.06 -10.55 -26.29
N ASN A 41 7.38 -10.08 -27.35
CA ASN A 41 6.44 -10.91 -28.12
C ASN A 41 6.41 -10.58 -29.61
N PRO A 42 7.35 -11.11 -30.41
CA PRO A 42 7.32 -10.92 -31.85
C PRO A 42 6.20 -11.75 -32.49
N GLY A 43 5.09 -11.10 -32.85
CA GLY A 43 4.12 -11.60 -33.83
C GLY A 43 3.07 -12.60 -33.33
N GLN A 44 2.69 -12.59 -32.04
CA GLN A 44 1.52 -13.37 -31.60
C GLN A 44 0.21 -12.76 -32.13
N PRO A 45 -0.69 -13.58 -32.73
CA PRO A 45 -1.96 -13.09 -33.25
C PRO A 45 -2.98 -12.76 -32.16
N GLU A 46 -2.81 -13.33 -30.97
CA GLU A 46 -3.74 -13.24 -29.84
C GLU A 46 -3.02 -13.53 -28.52
N TYR A 47 -3.34 -12.76 -27.47
CA TYR A 47 -2.82 -12.96 -26.12
C TYR A 47 -3.88 -13.54 -25.19
N PHE A 48 -3.64 -14.74 -24.65
CA PHE A 48 -4.52 -15.32 -23.64
C PHE A 48 -4.19 -14.80 -22.23
N ILE A 49 -5.21 -14.37 -21.50
CA ILE A 49 -5.12 -13.87 -20.14
C ILE A 49 -6.18 -14.58 -19.29
N ASP A 50 -5.77 -15.39 -18.34
CA ASP A 50 -6.66 -16.18 -17.48
C ASP A 50 -7.26 -15.34 -16.34
N ARG A 51 -8.09 -14.34 -16.70
CA ARG A 51 -8.66 -13.34 -15.78
C ARG A 51 -10.12 -13.05 -16.11
N ASN A 52 -10.74 -12.17 -15.31
CA ASN A 52 -12.16 -11.84 -15.44
C ASN A 52 -12.42 -10.90 -16.64
N PRO A 53 -13.17 -11.33 -17.67
CA PRO A 53 -13.42 -10.50 -18.84
C PRO A 53 -14.33 -9.29 -18.57
N ALA A 54 -15.26 -9.36 -17.61
CA ALA A 54 -16.15 -8.25 -17.30
C ALA A 54 -15.37 -7.06 -16.73
N CYS A 55 -14.41 -7.33 -15.83
CA CYS A 55 -13.52 -6.30 -15.32
C CYS A 55 -12.58 -5.77 -16.39
N PHE A 56 -12.01 -6.65 -17.24
CA PHE A 56 -11.15 -6.23 -18.33
C PHE A 56 -11.87 -5.29 -19.31
N SER A 57 -13.16 -5.56 -19.62
CA SER A 57 -13.97 -4.67 -20.44
C SER A 57 -14.03 -3.25 -19.86
N THR A 58 -14.32 -3.11 -18.56
CA THR A 58 -14.36 -1.82 -17.87
C THR A 58 -13.01 -1.11 -17.88
N LEU A 59 -11.92 -1.85 -17.64
CA LEU A 59 -10.57 -1.28 -17.65
C LEU A 59 -10.14 -0.85 -19.06
N LEU A 60 -10.54 -1.59 -20.08
CA LEU A 60 -10.26 -1.25 -21.46
C LEU A 60 -11.04 0.02 -21.88
N ASP A 61 -12.29 0.17 -21.45
CA ASP A 61 -13.08 1.38 -21.70
C ASP A 61 -12.52 2.60 -20.95
N LEU A 62 -11.98 2.40 -19.75
CA LEU A 62 -11.21 3.42 -19.04
C LEU A 62 -10.01 3.89 -19.89
N LEU A 63 -9.25 2.98 -20.50
CA LEU A 63 -8.12 3.35 -21.37
C LEU A 63 -8.56 4.06 -22.66
N ARG A 64 -9.74 3.74 -23.18
CA ARG A 64 -10.29 4.38 -24.39
C ARG A 64 -10.81 5.79 -24.13
N THR A 65 -11.44 6.00 -22.98
CA THR A 65 -12.22 7.22 -22.71
C THR A 65 -11.61 8.13 -21.65
N GLY A 66 -10.73 7.60 -20.79
CA GLY A 66 -10.25 8.26 -19.58
C GLY A 66 -11.28 8.31 -18.45
N ALA A 67 -12.50 7.80 -18.66
CA ALA A 67 -13.59 7.83 -17.69
C ALA A 67 -13.86 6.44 -17.12
N LEU A 68 -14.08 6.38 -15.80
CA LEU A 68 -14.39 5.13 -15.11
C LEU A 68 -15.90 4.92 -15.02
N HIS A 69 -16.43 3.96 -15.77
CA HIS A 69 -17.81 3.50 -15.65
C HIS A 69 -17.85 2.05 -15.16
N ILE A 70 -18.24 1.84 -13.91
CA ILE A 70 -18.34 0.49 -13.32
C ILE A 70 -19.77 -0.01 -13.47
N PRO A 71 -20.03 -1.08 -14.25
CA PRO A 71 -21.34 -1.70 -14.33
C PRO A 71 -21.83 -2.19 -12.96
N SER A 72 -23.13 -2.09 -12.68
CA SER A 72 -23.70 -2.46 -11.37
C SER A 72 -23.50 -3.93 -10.99
N ASN A 73 -23.30 -4.81 -11.97
CA ASN A 73 -23.01 -6.23 -11.78
C ASN A 73 -21.53 -6.54 -11.48
N VAL A 74 -20.64 -5.54 -11.54
CA VAL A 74 -19.20 -5.70 -11.24
C VAL A 74 -18.91 -5.07 -9.89
N PRO A 75 -18.56 -5.86 -8.85
CA PRO A 75 -18.15 -5.30 -7.57
C PRO A 75 -16.89 -4.42 -7.73
N GLU A 76 -16.90 -3.19 -7.19
CA GLU A 76 -15.77 -2.27 -7.32
C GLU A 76 -14.45 -2.89 -6.85
N LYS A 77 -14.49 -3.59 -5.71
CA LYS A 77 -13.32 -4.28 -5.15
C LYS A 77 -12.73 -5.33 -6.09
N LEU A 78 -13.57 -6.01 -6.87
CA LEU A 78 -13.11 -6.97 -7.87
C LEU A 78 -12.39 -6.24 -9.00
N LEU A 79 -12.99 -5.17 -9.52
CA LEU A 79 -12.36 -4.34 -10.55
C LEU A 79 -11.01 -3.78 -10.09
N TYR A 80 -10.90 -3.39 -8.83
CA TYR A 80 -9.68 -2.86 -8.22
C TYR A 80 -8.55 -3.88 -8.12
N ARG A 81 -8.89 -5.14 -7.83
CA ARG A 81 -7.92 -6.24 -7.84
C ARG A 81 -7.46 -6.56 -9.25
N GLU A 82 -8.35 -6.52 -10.24
CA GLU A 82 -7.97 -6.65 -11.65
C GLU A 82 -7.11 -5.47 -12.12
N ALA A 83 -7.47 -4.23 -11.75
CA ALA A 83 -6.67 -3.05 -12.09
C ALA A 83 -5.25 -3.15 -11.55
N LEU A 84 -5.07 -3.65 -10.33
CA LEU A 84 -3.74 -3.92 -9.77
C LEU A 84 -2.98 -4.97 -10.61
N TYR A 85 -3.63 -6.07 -11.02
CA TYR A 85 -3.02 -7.08 -11.88
C TYR A 85 -2.56 -6.52 -13.23
N TYR A 86 -3.37 -5.67 -13.87
CA TYR A 86 -3.03 -5.06 -15.15
C TYR A 86 -2.06 -3.86 -15.04
N GLY A 87 -1.73 -3.40 -13.83
CA GLY A 87 -0.93 -2.19 -13.62
C GLY A 87 -1.70 -0.89 -13.93
N LEU A 88 -3.02 -0.92 -13.82
CA LEU A 88 -3.94 0.18 -14.13
C LEU A 88 -4.54 0.83 -12.87
N LEU A 89 -4.01 0.51 -11.69
CA LEU A 89 -4.62 0.94 -10.44
C LEU A 89 -4.64 2.47 -10.30
N ASP A 90 -3.58 3.14 -10.69
CA ASP A 90 -3.51 4.61 -10.60
C ASP A 90 -4.42 5.29 -11.63
N HIS A 91 -4.68 4.66 -12.78
CA HIS A 91 -5.69 5.13 -13.75
C HIS A 91 -7.09 5.08 -13.14
N VAL A 92 -7.42 3.98 -12.46
CA VAL A 92 -8.71 3.83 -11.77
C VAL A 92 -8.86 4.88 -10.67
N ARG A 93 -7.80 5.12 -9.88
CA ARG A 93 -7.81 6.14 -8.82
C ARG A 93 -7.97 7.56 -9.37
N GLY A 94 -7.20 7.89 -10.40
CA GLY A 94 -7.26 9.19 -11.07
C GLY A 94 -8.66 9.46 -11.63
N ALA A 95 -9.27 8.48 -12.30
CA ALA A 95 -10.60 8.62 -12.85
C ALA A 95 -11.72 8.64 -11.79
N LYS A 96 -11.55 7.93 -10.65
CA LYS A 96 -12.56 7.90 -9.57
C LYS A 96 -12.56 9.16 -8.71
N TRP A 97 -11.39 9.67 -8.35
CA TRP A 97 -11.27 10.76 -7.38
C TRP A 97 -10.85 12.10 -7.97
N GLY A 98 -10.19 12.09 -9.13
CA GLY A 98 -9.66 13.31 -9.72
C GLY A 98 -8.54 13.93 -8.87
N PRO A 99 -8.20 15.20 -9.12
CA PRO A 99 -7.21 15.93 -8.33
C PRO A 99 -7.73 16.16 -6.91
N PHE A 100 -6.82 16.13 -5.93
CA PHE A 100 -7.15 16.45 -4.55
C PHE A 100 -7.58 17.92 -4.41
N ASP A 101 -8.74 18.15 -3.81
CA ASP A 101 -9.24 19.47 -3.46
C ASP A 101 -9.69 19.48 -1.99
N GLY A 102 -8.95 20.23 -1.16
CA GLY A 102 -9.22 20.34 0.27
C GLY A 102 -10.52 21.09 0.61
N ASN A 103 -11.12 21.80 -0.34
CA ASN A 103 -12.39 22.50 -0.12
C ASN A 103 -13.61 21.61 -0.32
N THR A 104 -13.46 20.46 -0.99
CA THR A 104 -14.55 19.52 -1.30
C THR A 104 -14.47 18.23 -0.48
N LEU A 105 -13.81 18.28 0.67
CA LEU A 105 -13.72 17.15 1.60
C LEU A 105 -15.11 16.70 2.03
N ARG A 106 -15.40 15.43 1.78
CA ARG A 106 -16.61 14.74 2.21
C ARG A 106 -16.24 13.39 2.78
N LEU A 107 -17.07 12.90 3.70
CA LEU A 107 -16.97 11.53 4.18
C LEU A 107 -17.14 10.57 3.00
N ALA A 108 -16.09 9.80 2.70
CA ALA A 108 -16.13 8.81 1.63
C ALA A 108 -16.67 7.46 2.13
N ASP A 109 -16.22 7.02 3.30
CA ASP A 109 -16.61 5.75 3.91
C ASP A 109 -16.33 5.77 5.43
N SER A 110 -16.82 4.79 6.17
CA SER A 110 -16.59 4.63 7.62
C SER A 110 -16.36 3.16 7.97
N VAL A 111 -15.22 2.86 8.58
CA VAL A 111 -14.90 1.50 9.03
C VAL A 111 -15.12 1.40 10.54
N PRO A 112 -16.09 0.60 11.02
CA PRO A 112 -16.26 0.36 12.45
C PRO A 112 -15.18 -0.60 12.96
N GLY A 113 -14.68 -0.37 14.17
CA GLY A 113 -13.63 -1.20 14.76
C GLY A 113 -13.59 -1.12 16.29
N ARG A 114 -12.85 -2.03 16.92
CA ARG A 114 -12.59 -1.98 18.36
C ARG A 114 -11.34 -1.16 18.61
N ALA A 115 -11.46 -0.14 19.47
CA ALA A 115 -10.33 0.61 20.00
C ALA A 115 -10.00 0.13 21.44
N PRO A 116 -9.05 -0.80 21.65
CA PRO A 116 -8.59 -1.25 22.96
C PRO A 116 -7.99 -0.17 23.87
N GLY A 117 -7.88 1.08 23.42
CA GLY A 117 -7.41 2.21 24.21
C GLY A 117 -7.45 3.51 23.42
N ASP A 118 -6.82 4.56 23.97
CA ASP A 118 -6.77 5.88 23.34
C ASP A 118 -6.01 5.88 22.03
N GLY A 119 -6.47 6.70 21.08
CA GLY A 119 -5.80 6.92 19.79
C GLY A 119 -4.49 7.67 19.96
N THR A 120 -3.41 7.14 19.37
CA THR A 120 -2.07 7.73 19.47
C THR A 120 -1.57 8.31 18.15
N ALA A 121 -1.88 7.68 17.02
CA ALA A 121 -1.49 8.19 15.71
C ALA A 121 -2.37 7.67 14.57
N ILE A 122 -2.50 8.48 13.52
CA ILE A 122 -3.08 8.10 12.23
C ILE A 122 -2.07 8.50 11.14
N ARG A 123 -1.77 7.61 10.20
CA ARG A 123 -0.82 7.87 9.10
C ARG A 123 -1.38 7.37 7.77
N GLY A 124 -1.24 8.18 6.73
CA GLY A 124 -1.45 7.74 5.35
C GLY A 124 -0.30 6.85 4.89
N ALA A 125 -0.62 5.78 4.16
CA ALA A 125 0.36 4.91 3.54
C ALA A 125 0.72 5.43 2.13
N PRO A 126 1.94 5.18 1.64
CA PRO A 126 2.34 5.59 0.28
C PRO A 126 1.49 4.95 -0.83
N ASP A 127 0.88 3.80 -0.56
CA ASP A 127 0.00 3.10 -1.50
C ASP A 127 -1.44 3.62 -1.48
N GLY A 128 -1.74 4.70 -0.76
CA GLY A 128 -3.09 5.25 -0.59
C GLY A 128 -3.92 4.59 0.52
N GLY A 129 -3.38 3.60 1.23
CA GLY A 129 -3.95 3.08 2.46
C GLY A 129 -3.72 4.00 3.67
N CYS A 130 -3.96 3.47 4.86
CA CYS A 130 -3.66 4.18 6.10
C CYS A 130 -3.45 3.21 7.27
N CYS A 131 -2.91 3.71 8.38
CA CYS A 131 -2.97 3.00 9.65
C CYS A 131 -3.53 3.89 10.76
N VAL A 132 -4.07 3.23 11.78
CA VAL A 132 -4.57 3.83 13.01
C VAL A 132 -3.96 3.08 14.18
N ALA A 133 -3.18 3.78 15.00
CA ALA A 133 -2.60 3.28 16.23
C ALA A 133 -3.45 3.71 17.43
N HIS A 134 -3.80 2.76 18.29
CA HIS A 134 -4.51 3.03 19.55
C HIS A 134 -4.21 1.95 20.59
N GLY A 135 -4.01 2.36 21.84
CA GLY A 135 -3.60 1.44 22.91
C GLY A 135 -2.33 0.66 22.53
N SER A 136 -2.44 -0.67 22.41
CA SER A 136 -1.33 -1.57 22.07
C SER A 136 -1.40 -2.17 20.66
N VAL A 137 -2.30 -1.66 19.80
CA VAL A 137 -2.60 -2.23 18.49
C VAL A 137 -2.51 -1.14 17.42
N VAL A 138 -1.99 -1.54 16.26
CA VAL A 138 -2.02 -0.75 15.04
C VAL A 138 -2.87 -1.49 14.02
N HIS A 139 -3.96 -0.87 13.61
CA HIS A 139 -4.79 -1.33 12.50
C HIS A 139 -4.24 -0.75 11.20
N VAL A 140 -4.06 -1.59 10.19
CA VAL A 140 -3.54 -1.19 8.88
C VAL A 140 -4.62 -1.47 7.85
N TYR A 141 -4.93 -0.48 7.03
CA TYR A 141 -5.94 -0.56 5.98
C TYR A 141 -5.28 -0.36 4.63
N ASN A 142 -5.65 -1.18 3.66
CA ASN A 142 -5.28 -0.89 2.28
C ASN A 142 -6.08 0.30 1.75
N TRP A 143 -5.75 0.76 0.55
CA TRP A 143 -6.43 1.88 -0.10
C TRP A 143 -7.94 1.67 -0.36
N MET A 144 -8.43 0.42 -0.31
CA MET A 144 -9.86 0.08 -0.40
C MET A 144 -10.52 0.01 0.99
N LEU A 145 -9.84 0.49 2.03
CA LEU A 145 -10.25 0.43 3.44
C LEU A 145 -10.47 -0.99 3.97
N GLU A 146 -9.87 -2.00 3.34
CA GLU A 146 -9.86 -3.36 3.88
C GLU A 146 -8.77 -3.48 4.95
N GLU A 147 -9.19 -3.90 6.14
CA GLU A 147 -8.29 -4.13 7.26
C GLU A 147 -7.36 -5.31 6.96
N ARG A 148 -6.07 -5.08 7.15
CA ARG A 148 -5.02 -6.10 7.15
C ARG A 148 -4.82 -6.62 8.57
N ARG A 149 -3.99 -7.65 8.72
CA ARG A 149 -3.70 -8.22 10.05
C ARG A 149 -3.22 -7.12 11.01
N PRO A 150 -3.89 -6.92 12.16
CA PRO A 150 -3.46 -5.92 13.15
C PRO A 150 -2.07 -6.24 13.70
N ILE A 151 -1.33 -5.19 14.00
CA ILE A 151 0.06 -5.28 14.43
C ILE A 151 0.16 -4.89 15.90
N SER A 152 0.99 -5.61 16.66
CA SER A 152 1.31 -5.27 18.03
C SER A 152 2.76 -5.57 18.34
N LEU A 153 3.42 -4.69 19.09
CA LEU A 153 4.77 -4.89 19.61
C LEU A 153 4.68 -5.28 21.09
N ASP A 154 4.78 -6.56 21.37
CA ASP A 154 4.74 -7.15 22.72
C ASP A 154 3.52 -6.72 23.57
N TYR A 155 2.41 -6.37 22.90
CA TYR A 155 1.21 -5.79 23.52
C TYR A 155 1.53 -4.58 24.41
N GLN A 156 2.57 -3.82 24.07
CA GLN A 156 2.91 -2.56 24.73
C GLN A 156 2.17 -1.39 24.10
N GLN A 157 1.98 -0.33 24.89
CA GLN A 157 1.35 0.90 24.42
C GLN A 157 2.15 1.49 23.27
N VAL A 158 1.50 1.66 22.11
CA VAL A 158 2.08 2.24 20.91
C VAL A 158 2.17 3.75 21.10
N ASN A 159 3.38 4.30 21.00
CA ASN A 159 3.59 5.74 21.13
C ASN A 159 3.44 6.45 19.79
N ASP A 160 3.95 5.85 18.71
CA ASP A 160 3.86 6.39 17.35
C ASP A 160 3.99 5.26 16.30
N VAL A 161 3.65 5.60 15.06
CA VAL A 161 3.74 4.72 13.89
C VAL A 161 4.12 5.53 12.65
N GLY A 162 4.82 4.90 11.70
CA GLY A 162 5.15 5.51 10.42
C GLY A 162 5.46 4.50 9.32
N TYR A 163 5.18 4.83 8.07
CA TYR A 163 5.51 4.01 6.91
C TYR A 163 6.90 4.37 6.36
N ILE A 164 7.81 3.40 6.32
CA ILE A 164 9.08 3.57 5.59
C ILE A 164 8.81 3.55 4.08
N ASP A 165 7.96 2.63 3.67
CA ASP A 165 7.55 2.39 2.29
C ASP A 165 6.15 1.74 2.28
N ALA A 166 5.64 1.38 1.10
CA ALA A 166 4.31 0.75 0.95
C ALA A 166 4.17 -0.62 1.66
N ASN A 167 5.28 -1.32 1.93
CA ASN A 167 5.33 -2.65 2.49
C ASN A 167 5.88 -2.72 3.93
N SER A 168 6.50 -1.64 4.42
CA SER A 168 7.22 -1.61 5.70
C SER A 168 6.70 -0.51 6.61
N ILE A 169 6.26 -0.90 7.81
CA ILE A 169 5.73 0.01 8.83
C ILE A 169 6.54 -0.10 10.12
N VAL A 170 6.90 1.03 10.70
CA VAL A 170 7.65 1.13 11.96
C VAL A 170 6.67 1.46 13.07
N ILE A 171 6.81 0.77 14.19
CA ILE A 171 6.05 1.00 15.41
C ILE A 171 7.03 1.32 16.52
N THR A 172 6.73 2.38 17.28
CA THR A 172 7.38 2.67 18.55
C THR A 172 6.42 2.35 19.69
N ALA A 173 6.93 1.70 20.72
CA ALA A 173 6.15 1.31 21.88
C ALA A 173 6.88 1.60 23.18
N ARG A 174 6.08 1.82 24.22
CA ARG A 174 6.55 1.99 25.59
C ARG A 174 7.24 0.72 26.06
N GLU A 175 8.33 0.89 26.80
CA GLU A 175 8.98 -0.23 27.46
C GLU A 175 8.12 -0.78 28.61
N ARG A 176 8.01 -2.11 28.71
CA ARG A 176 7.50 -2.76 29.93
C ARG A 176 8.64 -3.01 30.90
N LEU A 177 8.48 -2.49 32.13
CA LEU A 177 9.42 -2.70 33.22
C LEU A 177 9.73 -4.19 33.44
N GLY A 178 11.02 -4.55 33.33
CA GLY A 178 11.55 -5.84 33.79
C GLY A 178 11.52 -7.01 32.80
N LYS A 179 11.00 -6.82 31.57
CA LYS A 179 10.94 -7.91 30.57
C LYS A 179 11.72 -7.66 29.27
N GLY A 180 12.18 -6.43 29.04
CA GLY A 180 12.83 -6.09 27.77
C GLY A 180 11.87 -5.94 26.59
N ASP A 181 10.56 -5.83 26.87
CA ASP A 181 9.48 -5.64 25.90
C ASP A 181 9.36 -4.16 25.51
N GLY A 182 8.99 -3.89 24.25
CA GLY A 182 8.79 -2.53 23.71
C GLY A 182 9.94 -2.02 22.83
N GLY A 183 10.15 -0.70 22.79
CA GLY A 183 11.15 -0.08 21.94
C GLY A 183 10.63 0.19 20.54
N MET A 184 11.36 -0.23 19.50
CA MET A 184 11.01 0.05 18.10
C MET A 184 11.15 -1.20 17.24
N ALA A 185 10.23 -1.41 16.31
CA ALA A 185 10.26 -2.53 15.38
C ALA A 185 9.63 -2.21 14.03
N VAL A 186 10.13 -2.87 12.98
CA VAL A 186 9.58 -2.84 11.62
C VAL A 186 8.74 -4.09 11.40
N PHE A 187 7.56 -3.90 10.83
CA PHE A 187 6.64 -4.95 10.44
C PHE A 187 6.34 -4.86 8.94
N SER A 188 5.88 -5.98 8.37
CA SER A 188 5.25 -5.93 7.05
C SER A 188 3.88 -5.26 7.18
N ALA A 189 3.66 -4.17 6.44
CA ALA A 189 2.34 -3.56 6.33
C ALA A 189 1.31 -4.51 5.70
N ALA A 190 1.76 -5.43 4.81
CA ALA A 190 0.90 -6.38 4.13
C ALA A 190 0.45 -7.56 5.02
N THR A 191 1.39 -8.19 5.74
CA THR A 191 1.14 -9.43 6.50
C THR A 191 1.02 -9.23 8.01
N GLY A 192 1.46 -8.08 8.53
CA GLY A 192 1.58 -7.79 9.97
C GLY A 192 2.72 -8.53 10.67
N GLU A 193 3.59 -9.21 9.93
CA GLU A 193 4.71 -9.97 10.51
C GLU A 193 5.88 -9.06 10.90
N LEU A 194 6.50 -9.36 12.03
CA LEU A 194 7.71 -8.67 12.50
C LEU A 194 8.87 -8.96 11.55
N ARG A 195 9.43 -7.91 10.95
CA ARG A 195 10.60 -7.99 10.07
C ARG A 195 11.90 -7.74 10.83
N HIS A 196 11.90 -6.72 11.68
CA HIS A 196 13.10 -6.31 12.40
C HIS A 196 12.76 -5.67 13.74
N ARG A 197 13.56 -5.94 14.78
CA ARG A 197 13.48 -5.25 16.07
C ARG A 197 14.78 -4.50 16.30
N PHE A 198 14.67 -3.19 16.53
CA PHE A 198 15.81 -2.36 16.83
C PHE A 198 16.30 -2.65 18.26
N ARG A 199 17.62 -2.81 18.40
CA ARG A 199 18.27 -3.02 19.69
C ARG A 199 19.18 -1.84 19.98
N VAL A 200 19.16 -1.37 21.21
CA VAL A 200 20.11 -0.37 21.70
C VAL A 200 21.06 -1.09 22.67
N GLU A 201 22.36 -0.89 22.48
CA GLU A 201 23.38 -1.47 23.35
C GLU A 201 24.18 -0.38 24.04
N HIS A 202 24.57 -0.63 25.29
CA HIS A 202 25.51 0.23 26.01
C HIS A 202 26.54 -0.67 26.69
N GLY A 203 27.82 -0.47 26.38
CA GLY A 203 28.88 -1.34 26.89
C GLY A 203 28.74 -2.80 26.46
N ARG A 204 28.24 -3.05 25.23
CA ARG A 204 27.94 -4.39 24.66
C ARG A 204 26.86 -5.18 25.40
N GLN A 205 26.09 -4.52 26.25
CA GLN A 205 24.90 -5.10 26.87
C GLN A 205 23.64 -4.53 26.23
N PRO A 206 22.70 -5.39 25.78
CA PRO A 206 21.43 -4.93 25.26
C PRO A 206 20.63 -4.23 26.35
N LYS A 207 20.10 -3.06 26.01
CA LYS A 207 19.24 -2.26 26.88
C LYS A 207 17.87 -2.10 26.26
N SER A 208 16.85 -2.25 27.11
CA SER A 208 15.51 -1.81 26.79
C SER A 208 15.43 -0.29 26.78
N PHE A 209 14.52 0.23 25.96
CA PHE A 209 14.28 1.65 25.83
C PHE A 209 12.83 1.89 25.44
N THR A 210 12.29 3.04 25.81
CA THR A 210 11.03 3.53 25.27
C THR A 210 11.32 4.37 24.03
N ALA A 211 10.81 3.95 22.88
CA ALA A 211 10.81 4.75 21.67
C ALA A 211 9.52 5.58 21.63
N GLY A 212 9.63 6.86 21.35
CA GLY A 212 8.53 7.84 21.39
C GLY A 212 8.14 8.29 19.99
N ALA A 213 8.09 9.61 19.79
CA ALA A 213 7.75 10.22 18.51
C ALA A 213 8.69 9.74 17.40
N LEU A 214 8.12 9.50 16.23
CA LEU A 214 8.81 9.08 15.03
C LEU A 214 8.90 10.23 14.02
N SER A 215 10.04 10.32 13.36
CA SER A 215 10.23 11.11 12.15
C SER A 215 10.91 10.25 11.11
N LEU A 216 10.40 10.31 9.89
CA LEU A 216 10.92 9.59 8.75
C LEU A 216 11.47 10.62 7.79
N ALA A 217 12.70 10.41 7.33
CA ALA A 217 13.18 11.15 6.17
C ALA A 217 12.33 10.79 4.95
N GLY A 218 12.37 11.60 3.89
CA GLY A 218 11.54 11.43 2.70
C GLY A 218 11.56 9.99 2.15
N LEU A 219 10.57 9.64 1.31
CA LEU A 219 10.34 8.27 0.81
C LEU A 219 11.59 7.57 0.23
N ASP A 220 12.54 8.34 -0.32
CA ASP A 220 13.77 7.82 -0.93
C ASP A 220 14.94 7.68 0.05
N ASP A 221 14.82 8.18 1.28
CA ASP A 221 15.95 8.39 2.19
C ASP A 221 16.06 7.32 3.30
N HIS A 222 15.06 6.44 3.47
CA HIS A 222 15.02 5.29 4.42
C HIS A 222 15.50 5.53 5.87
N ARG A 223 15.80 6.77 6.25
CA ARG A 223 16.30 7.16 7.56
C ARG A 223 15.13 7.34 8.50
N ILE A 224 15.24 6.70 9.66
CA ILE A 224 14.23 6.69 10.71
C ILE A 224 14.84 7.34 11.94
N PHE A 225 14.16 8.33 12.48
CA PHE A 225 14.52 9.01 13.71
C PHE A 225 13.43 8.76 14.74
N SER A 226 13.83 8.42 15.97
CA SER A 226 12.89 8.29 17.08
C SER A 226 13.44 8.98 18.32
N SER A 227 12.57 9.68 19.05
CA SER A 227 12.92 10.13 20.40
C SER A 227 13.01 8.92 21.31
N CYS A 228 14.18 8.61 21.86
CA CYS A 228 14.39 7.46 22.72
C CYS A 228 14.61 7.91 24.17
N LYS A 229 13.83 7.34 25.10
CA LYS A 229 14.10 7.46 26.53
C LYS A 229 14.58 6.10 27.03
N GLY A 230 15.89 5.99 27.23
CA GLY A 230 16.49 4.86 27.92
C GLY A 230 16.53 5.10 29.43
N ARG A 231 16.75 4.03 30.19
CA ARG A 231 17.25 4.15 31.57
C ARG A 231 18.74 4.44 31.53
N LEU A 232 19.12 5.72 31.51
CA LEU A 232 20.48 6.13 31.82
C LEU A 232 20.47 7.42 32.66
N ASN A 233 20.99 7.32 33.88
CA ASN A 233 21.74 8.44 34.44
C ASN A 233 22.91 8.67 33.47
N VAL A 234 22.81 9.76 32.68
CA VAL A 234 23.86 10.36 31.84
C VAL A 234 24.43 9.47 30.72
N ALA A 235 24.11 9.79 29.46
CA ALA A 235 25.09 9.88 28.37
C ALA A 235 24.41 10.39 27.09
N SER A 236 25.03 11.43 26.51
CA SER A 236 24.75 12.03 25.20
C SER A 236 25.04 11.04 24.05
N CYS A 237 24.17 11.00 23.03
CA CYS A 237 24.40 10.25 21.80
C CYS A 237 24.97 11.17 20.70
N SER A 238 26.11 10.77 20.14
CA SER A 238 26.68 11.17 18.85
C SER A 238 26.29 10.16 17.77
#